data_AF-A0A6M8W188-F1
#
_entry.id   AF-A0A6M8W188-F1
#
_cell.length_a   1.000
_cell.length_b   1.000
_cell.length_c   1.000
_cell.angle_alpha   90.00
_cell.angle_beta   90.00
_cell.angle_gamma   90.00
#
_symmetry.space_group_name_H-M   'P 1'
#
loop_
_entity.id
_entity.type
_entity.pdbx_description
1 polymer ?
#
loop_
_entity_poly.entity_id
_entity_poly.type
_entity_poly.pdbx_seq_one_letter_code
_entity_poly.pdbx_strand_id
1 'polypeptide(L)'
;MRSSKRGHHDEHPAAWGAPGMVQAREMFWQNVTREMLTSLAMQRARLVGFAETQRRQFIAQGNPDPGPIKDLPGFDGRVAVVTRHGDRIPIADITPLFACSIGGSSQARALSEDVQCTVFQIRTPSGEVYTFPVHEIRGVHALSEEAMQSMKDESQGGKDGAEGDVPFGFAAFTSLSRELEAKQSDGEPMDTETPTDAPED
;
A
#
# COMPACT_ATOMS: atom_id res chain seq x y z
N MET A 1 -24.70 24.79 49.11
CA MET A 1 -23.71 24.33 48.10
C MET A 1 -24.07 22.89 47.69
N ARG A 2 -24.76 22.70 46.56
CA ARG A 2 -25.06 21.36 46.02
C ARG A 2 -24.04 21.04 44.94
N SER A 3 -23.15 20.11 45.23
CA SER A 3 -22.17 19.57 44.29
C SER A 3 -22.91 18.76 43.22
N SER A 4 -22.95 19.29 41.99
CA SER A 4 -23.46 18.60 40.82
C SER A 4 -22.42 17.58 40.37
N LYS A 5 -22.65 16.31 40.72
CA LYS A 5 -21.96 15.17 40.10
C LYS A 5 -22.39 15.12 38.63
N ARG A 6 -21.54 15.65 37.74
CA ARG A 6 -21.62 15.33 36.30
C ARG A 6 -21.24 13.86 36.16
N GLY A 7 -22.23 13.01 35.95
CA GLY A 7 -22.02 11.65 35.48
C GLY A 7 -21.37 11.73 34.11
N HIS A 8 -20.12 11.28 34.03
CA HIS A 8 -19.49 11.01 32.75
C HIS A 8 -20.17 9.73 32.25
N HIS A 9 -21.15 9.89 31.36
CA HIS A 9 -21.71 8.77 30.64
C HIS A 9 -20.66 8.34 29.62
N ASP A 10 -19.87 7.33 30.00
CA ASP A 10 -19.10 6.54 29.06
C ASP A 10 -20.11 5.81 28.17
N GLU A 11 -20.51 6.45 27.07
CA GLU A 11 -21.38 5.83 26.08
C GLU A 11 -20.64 4.65 25.45
N HIS A 12 -21.15 3.45 25.72
CA HIS A 12 -20.60 2.20 25.22
C HIS A 12 -20.60 2.20 23.68
N PRO A 13 -19.54 1.73 22.99
CA PRO A 13 -19.42 1.77 21.52
C PRO A 13 -20.60 1.09 20.78
N ALA A 14 -21.30 0.17 21.45
CA ALA A 14 -22.50 -0.49 20.95
C ALA A 14 -23.72 0.45 20.78
N ALA A 15 -23.68 1.67 21.34
CA ALA A 15 -24.73 2.67 21.20
C ALA A 15 -24.58 3.53 19.93
N TRP A 16 -23.48 3.38 19.18
CA TRP A 16 -23.27 4.16 17.96
C TRP A 16 -24.15 3.63 16.83
N GLY A 17 -24.99 4.50 16.27
CA GLY A 17 -25.68 4.21 15.01
C GLY A 17 -24.71 3.94 13.86
N ALA A 18 -25.19 3.38 12.75
CA ALA A 18 -24.37 3.03 11.58
C ALA A 18 -23.40 4.14 11.10
N PRO A 19 -23.76 5.44 11.09
CA PRO A 19 -22.82 6.51 10.75
C PRO A 19 -21.63 6.63 11.72
N GLY A 20 -21.86 6.44 13.02
CA GLY A 20 -20.82 6.50 14.05
C GLY A 20 -19.82 5.35 13.91
N MET A 21 -20.28 4.14 13.59
CA MET A 21 -19.39 3.00 13.32
C MET A 21 -18.50 3.22 12.10
N VAL A 22 -19.03 3.79 11.01
CA VAL A 22 -18.25 4.08 9.80
C VAL A 22 -17.17 5.12 10.10
N GLN A 23 -17.51 6.18 10.83
CA GLN A 23 -16.55 7.20 11.23
C GLN A 23 -15.47 6.64 12.15
N ALA A 24 -15.84 5.80 13.13
CA ALA A 24 -14.89 5.16 14.02
C ALA A 24 -13.93 4.22 13.28
N ARG A 25 -14.45 3.43 12.33
CA ARG A 25 -13.63 2.56 11.47
C ARG A 25 -12.64 3.38 10.63
N GLU A 26 -13.08 4.50 10.07
CA GLU A 26 -12.22 5.37 9.28
C GLU A 26 -11.11 5.98 10.14
N MET A 27 -11.45 6.52 11.32
CA MET A 27 -10.46 7.06 12.26
C MET A 27 -9.46 5.99 12.71
N PHE A 28 -9.94 4.77 13.00
CA PHE A 28 -9.08 3.64 13.32
C PHE A 28 -8.08 3.36 12.18
N TRP A 29 -8.56 3.27 10.94
CA TRP A 29 -7.68 3.00 9.80
C TRP A 29 -6.69 4.12 9.54
N GLN A 30 -7.10 5.37 9.69
CA GLN A 30 -6.18 6.51 9.57
C GLN A 30 -5.08 6.45 10.63
N ASN A 31 -5.41 6.10 11.88
CA ASN A 31 -4.42 5.92 12.94
C ASN A 31 -3.44 4.78 12.62
N VAL A 32 -3.95 3.60 12.22
CA VAL A 32 -3.08 2.47 11.87
C VAL A 32 -2.16 2.81 10.69
N THR A 33 -2.69 3.47 9.66
CA THR A 33 -1.91 3.92 8.50
C THR A 33 -0.83 4.91 8.91
N ARG A 34 -1.17 5.90 9.76
CA ARG A 34 -0.20 6.85 10.31
C ARG A 34 0.92 6.14 11.05
N GLU A 35 0.61 5.18 11.92
CA GLU A 35 1.62 4.43 12.68
C GLU A 35 2.56 3.63 11.77
N MET A 36 2.01 2.99 10.72
CA MET A 36 2.81 2.27 9.73
C MET A 36 3.77 3.22 8.98
N LEU A 37 3.26 4.34 8.47
CA LEU A 37 4.07 5.31 7.72
C LEU A 37 5.13 5.98 8.60
N THR A 38 4.77 6.29 9.85
CA THR A 38 5.72 6.84 10.83
C THR A 38 6.81 5.82 11.15
N SER A 39 6.46 4.54 11.31
CA SER A 39 7.43 3.46 11.55
C SER A 39 8.40 3.31 10.37
N LEU A 40 7.90 3.36 9.13
CA LEU A 40 8.73 3.32 7.92
C LEU A 40 9.67 4.54 7.84
N ALA A 41 9.16 5.74 8.14
CA ALA A 41 9.97 6.96 8.18
C ALA A 41 11.05 6.90 9.26
N MET A 42 10.73 6.37 10.45
CA MET A 42 11.72 6.14 11.51
C MET A 42 12.79 5.13 11.11
N GLN A 43 12.40 4.01 10.49
CA GLN A 43 13.33 3.01 9.97
C GLN A 43 14.27 3.62 8.93
N ARG A 44 13.73 4.44 8.04
CA ARG A 44 14.50 5.16 7.03
C ARG A 44 15.47 6.16 7.65
N ALA A 45 15.02 6.97 8.60
CA ALA A 45 15.86 7.92 9.32
C ALA A 45 17.03 7.23 10.04
N ARG A 46 16.79 6.03 10.61
CA ARG A 46 17.86 5.20 11.21
C ARG A 46 18.89 4.79 10.15
N LEU A 47 18.46 4.26 9.01
CA LEU A 47 19.38 3.86 7.92
C LEU A 47 20.24 5.04 7.44
N VAL A 48 19.62 6.20 7.23
CA VAL A 48 20.33 7.44 6.86
C VAL A 48 21.35 7.81 7.95
N GLY A 49 20.95 7.77 9.23
CA GLY A 49 21.85 8.08 10.35
C GLY A 49 23.05 7.13 10.47
N PHE A 50 22.86 5.83 10.23
CA PHE A 50 23.96 4.85 10.20
C PHE A 50 24.94 5.16 9.08
N ALA A 51 24.43 5.41 7.87
CA ALA A 51 25.27 5.67 6.71
C ALA A 51 26.05 6.99 6.86
N GLU A 52 25.43 8.05 7.40
CA GLU A 52 26.12 9.30 7.74
C GLU A 52 27.22 9.11 8.80
N THR A 53 26.98 8.25 9.81
CA THR A 53 28.00 7.91 10.81
C THR A 53 29.19 7.22 10.16
N GLN A 54 28.94 6.25 9.27
CA GLN A 54 29.97 5.54 8.53
C GLN A 54 30.78 6.49 7.63
N ARG A 55 30.11 7.41 6.93
CA ARG A 55 30.76 8.46 6.11
C ARG A 55 31.69 9.33 6.95
N ARG A 56 31.25 9.77 8.13
CA ARG A 56 32.09 10.55 9.06
C ARG A 56 33.32 9.78 9.50
N GLN A 57 33.18 8.49 9.81
CA GLN A 57 34.32 7.64 10.17
C GLN A 57 35.30 7.47 9.00
N PHE A 58 34.80 7.30 7.77
CA PHE A 58 35.61 7.18 6.57
C PHE A 58 36.45 8.44 6.32
N ILE A 59 35.85 9.62 6.47
CA ILE A 59 36.56 10.91 6.39
C ILE A 59 37.56 11.06 7.52
N ALA A 60 37.20 10.67 8.75
CA ALA A 60 38.10 10.74 9.91
C ALA A 60 39.35 9.85 9.77
N GLN A 61 39.27 8.80 8.95
CA GLN A 61 40.43 7.95 8.58
C GLN A 61 41.33 8.58 7.51
N GLY A 62 41.05 9.81 7.08
CA GLY A 62 41.83 10.53 6.07
C GLY A 62 41.44 10.22 4.63
N ASN A 63 40.37 9.45 4.41
CA ASN A 63 39.86 9.20 3.07
C ASN A 63 39.07 10.42 2.55
N PRO A 64 39.06 10.66 1.22
CA PRO A 64 38.25 11.71 0.64
C PRO A 64 36.76 11.45 0.90
N ASP A 65 36.00 12.52 1.08
CA ASP A 65 34.55 12.44 1.29
C ASP A 65 33.89 11.74 0.08
N PRO A 66 33.20 10.59 0.28
CA PRO A 66 32.50 9.88 -0.79
C PRO A 66 31.30 10.67 -1.35
N GLY A 67 30.96 11.81 -0.74
CA GLY A 67 29.83 12.65 -1.11
C GLY A 67 28.52 12.15 -0.48
N PRO A 68 27.37 12.73 -0.90
CA PRO A 68 26.07 12.25 -0.48
C PRO A 68 25.95 10.75 -0.80
N ILE A 69 25.49 9.96 0.16
CA ILE A 69 25.32 8.52 -0.04
C ILE A 69 24.10 8.32 -0.94
N LYS A 70 24.33 8.36 -2.26
CA LYS A 70 23.30 8.25 -3.30
C LYS A 70 22.63 6.87 -3.28
N ASP A 71 23.36 5.84 -2.84
CA ASP A 71 22.93 4.44 -2.82
C ASP A 71 22.66 3.95 -1.40
N LEU A 72 22.18 4.83 -0.52
CA LEU A 72 21.62 4.41 0.76
C LEU A 72 20.51 3.41 0.43
N PRO A 73 20.56 2.14 0.88
CA PRO A 73 19.53 1.17 0.56
C PRO A 73 18.19 1.71 1.07
N GLY A 74 17.42 2.27 0.15
CA GLY A 74 16.05 2.69 0.37
C GLY A 74 15.16 1.48 0.38
N PHE A 75 13.86 1.73 0.44
CA PHE A 75 12.91 0.71 0.05
C PHE A 75 13.02 0.52 -1.47
N ASP A 76 12.79 -0.70 -1.96
CA ASP A 76 12.92 -1.05 -3.37
C ASP A 76 11.57 -1.04 -4.12
N GLY A 77 10.54 -0.46 -3.50
CA GLY A 77 9.18 -0.45 -4.03
C GLY A 77 8.33 -1.69 -3.73
N ARG A 78 8.86 -2.69 -2.99
CA ARG A 78 8.05 -3.81 -2.49
C ARG A 78 6.93 -3.35 -1.56
N VAL A 79 7.23 -2.36 -0.73
CA VAL A 79 6.23 -1.67 0.09
C VAL A 79 5.68 -0.49 -0.69
N ALA A 80 4.36 -0.34 -0.74
CA ALA A 80 3.66 0.71 -1.43
C ALA A 80 2.47 1.22 -0.61
N VAL A 81 2.07 2.47 -0.85
CA VAL A 81 0.76 2.95 -0.40
C VAL A 81 -0.28 2.74 -1.49
N VAL A 82 -1.52 2.46 -1.10
CA VAL A 82 -2.67 2.44 -2.01
C VAL A 82 -3.48 3.70 -1.77
N THR A 83 -3.68 4.52 -2.79
CA THR A 83 -4.46 5.77 -2.68
C THR A 83 -5.95 5.49 -2.66
N ARG A 84 -6.74 6.51 -2.29
CA ARG A 84 -8.20 6.49 -2.40
C ARG A 84 -8.70 6.23 -3.83
N HIS A 85 -7.91 6.59 -4.83
CA HIS A 85 -8.22 6.36 -6.24
C HIS A 85 -7.82 4.97 -6.73
N GLY A 86 -7.15 4.17 -5.89
CA GLY A 86 -6.70 2.82 -6.22
C GLY A 86 -5.28 2.74 -6.76
N ASP A 87 -4.53 3.86 -6.78
CA ASP A 87 -3.16 3.87 -7.29
C ASP A 87 -2.21 3.21 -6.28
N ARG A 88 -1.35 2.32 -6.76
CA ARG A 88 -0.26 1.75 -5.97
C ARG A 88 1.00 2.59 -6.15
N ILE A 89 1.37 3.37 -5.15
CA ILE A 89 2.57 4.21 -5.17
C ILE A 89 3.70 3.48 -4.42
N PRO A 90 4.72 2.94 -5.14
CA PRO A 90 5.84 2.25 -4.50
C PRO A 90 6.68 3.22 -3.67
N ILE A 91 7.10 2.77 -2.49
CA ILE A 91 7.92 3.56 -1.59
C ILE A 91 9.38 3.20 -1.85
N ALA A 92 10.20 4.21 -2.13
CA ALA A 92 11.65 4.16 -1.98
C ALA A 92 12.13 4.96 -0.77
N ASP A 93 11.47 6.09 -0.52
CA ASP A 93 11.72 6.96 0.62
C ASP A 93 10.41 7.51 1.17
N ILE A 94 10.37 7.80 2.46
CA ILE A 94 9.20 8.39 3.11
C ILE A 94 9.62 9.38 4.20
N THR A 95 9.00 10.55 4.22
CA THR A 95 9.30 11.63 5.17
C THR A 95 8.01 12.30 5.64
N PRO A 96 7.76 12.44 6.95
CA PRO A 96 6.65 13.25 7.45
C PRO A 96 6.94 14.74 7.21
N LEU A 97 5.98 15.47 6.64
CA LEU A 97 6.15 16.90 6.32
C LEU A 97 5.71 17.84 7.45
N PHE A 98 4.74 17.42 8.26
CA PHE A 98 4.35 18.13 9.47
C PHE A 98 4.77 17.29 10.67
N ALA A 99 5.73 17.79 11.43
CA ALA A 99 6.22 17.17 12.67
C ALA A 99 6.53 18.28 13.69
N CYS A 100 5.60 19.22 13.87
CA CYS A 100 5.86 20.42 14.66
C CYS A 100 5.65 20.16 16.15
N SER A 101 6.50 19.38 16.83
CA SER A 101 6.35 19.12 18.28
C SER A 101 6.16 20.44 19.03
N ILE A 102 5.03 20.64 19.68
CA ILE A 102 4.85 21.82 20.52
C ILE A 102 5.74 21.59 21.74
N GLY A 103 6.65 22.53 22.03
CA GLY A 103 7.35 22.54 23.31
C GLY A 103 6.32 22.73 24.42
N GLY A 104 5.99 21.66 25.16
CA GLY A 104 4.93 21.66 26.15
C GLY A 104 5.01 20.50 27.14
N SER A 105 3.95 20.31 27.94
CA SER A 105 3.84 19.21 28.91
C SER A 105 3.90 17.83 28.24
N SER A 106 4.17 16.76 29.00
CA SER A 106 4.20 15.37 28.48
C SER A 106 2.90 14.99 27.76
N GLN A 107 1.75 15.47 28.25
CA GLN A 107 0.44 15.24 27.65
C GLN A 107 0.24 16.05 26.35
N ALA A 108 0.78 17.28 26.29
CA ALA A 108 0.80 18.07 25.07
C ALA A 108 1.76 17.50 24.02
N ARG A 109 2.87 16.89 24.46
CA ARG A 109 3.81 16.15 23.60
C ARG A 109 3.16 14.88 23.03
N ALA A 110 2.42 14.12 23.84
CA ALA A 110 1.66 12.95 23.36
C ALA A 110 0.56 13.35 22.36
N LEU A 111 -0.20 14.43 22.61
CA LEU A 111 -1.18 14.95 21.65
C LEU A 111 -0.52 15.54 20.39
N SER A 112 0.66 16.16 20.54
CA SER A 112 1.51 16.59 19.43
C SER A 112 1.91 15.40 18.57
N GLU A 113 2.40 14.34 19.17
CA GLU A 113 2.82 13.10 18.50
C GLU A 113 1.64 12.47 17.73
N ASP A 114 0.43 12.47 18.32
CA ASP A 114 -0.79 11.96 17.69
C ASP A 114 -1.31 12.82 16.52
N VAL A 115 -1.14 14.15 16.59
CA VAL A 115 -1.68 15.11 15.59
C VAL A 115 -0.71 15.38 14.44
N GLN A 116 0.59 15.14 14.62
CA GLN A 116 1.56 15.82 13.76
C GLN A 116 1.77 15.19 12.40
N CYS A 117 1.97 13.87 12.33
CA CYS A 117 2.30 13.23 11.07
C CYS A 117 1.02 12.91 10.26
N THR A 118 0.34 13.94 9.79
CA THR A 118 -0.87 13.80 8.94
C THR A 118 -0.58 13.93 7.45
N VAL A 119 0.63 14.37 7.07
CA VAL A 119 1.07 14.47 5.68
C VAL A 119 2.45 13.86 5.53
N PHE A 120 2.57 12.98 4.54
CA PHE A 120 3.81 12.29 4.20
C PHE A 120 4.22 12.62 2.77
N GLN A 121 5.51 12.85 2.58
CA GLN A 121 6.15 12.84 1.28
C GLN A 121 6.69 11.44 1.01
N ILE A 122 6.33 10.87 -0.14
CA ILE A 122 6.78 9.56 -0.60
C ILE A 122 7.54 9.75 -1.89
N ARG A 123 8.77 9.23 -1.95
CA ARG A 123 9.56 9.14 -3.17
C ARG A 123 9.47 7.72 -3.71
N THR A 124 9.22 7.57 -5.00
CA THR A 124 9.21 6.26 -5.67
C THR A 124 10.63 5.83 -6.06
N PRO A 125 10.85 4.54 -6.37
CA PRO A 125 12.12 4.08 -6.94
C PRO A 125 12.47 4.75 -8.28
N SER A 126 11.46 5.16 -9.06
CA SER A 126 11.63 5.95 -10.29
C SER A 126 12.03 7.41 -10.03
N GLY A 127 11.99 7.87 -8.78
CA GLY A 127 12.38 9.23 -8.37
C GLY A 127 11.22 10.23 -8.33
N GLU A 128 10.01 9.83 -8.70
CA GLU A 128 8.80 10.64 -8.57
C GLU A 128 8.51 10.91 -7.09
N VAL A 129 7.94 12.09 -6.80
CA VAL A 129 7.66 12.52 -5.42
C VAL A 129 6.18 12.86 -5.30
N TYR A 130 5.53 12.20 -4.36
CA TYR A 130 4.13 12.39 -4.02
C TYR A 130 4.00 12.95 -2.61
N THR A 131 3.02 13.81 -2.38
CA THR A 131 2.69 14.33 -1.05
C THR A 131 1.24 14.01 -0.74
N PHE A 132 1.02 13.16 0.25
CA PHE A 132 -0.31 12.68 0.61
C PHE A 132 -0.65 13.02 2.05
N PRO A 133 -1.84 13.56 2.32
CA PRO A 133 -2.41 13.47 3.64
C PRO A 133 -2.83 12.01 3.94
N VAL A 134 -2.79 11.59 5.21
CA VAL A 134 -3.09 10.21 5.62
C VAL A 134 -4.46 9.73 5.16
N HIS A 135 -5.47 10.61 5.13
CA HIS A 135 -6.83 10.25 4.71
C HIS A 135 -6.96 9.92 3.21
N GLU A 136 -5.97 10.26 2.40
CA GLU A 136 -5.91 9.86 0.99
C GLU A 136 -5.27 8.47 0.80
N ILE A 137 -4.70 7.90 1.87
CA ILE A 137 -4.09 6.57 1.84
C ILE A 137 -5.08 5.56 2.43
N ARG A 138 -5.44 4.54 1.63
CA ARG A 138 -6.39 3.49 2.00
C ARG A 138 -5.74 2.26 2.59
N GLY A 139 -4.45 2.07 2.35
CA GLY A 139 -3.71 0.97 2.94
C GLY A 139 -2.24 0.99 2.54
N VAL A 140 -1.50 0.10 3.18
CA VAL A 140 -0.13 -0.23 2.85
C VAL A 140 -0.14 -1.64 2.25
N HIS A 141 0.50 -1.78 1.10
CA HIS A 141 0.60 -3.05 0.39
C HIS A 141 2.07 -3.47 0.31
N ALA A 142 2.37 -4.71 0.68
CA ALA A 142 3.68 -5.31 0.57
C ALA A 142 3.64 -6.45 -0.45
N LEU A 143 4.59 -6.46 -1.38
CA LEU A 143 4.79 -7.53 -2.34
C LEU A 143 5.98 -8.40 -1.94
N SER A 144 5.89 -9.70 -2.24
CA SER A 144 7.04 -10.60 -2.21
C SER A 144 8.02 -10.25 -3.33
N GLU A 145 9.24 -10.75 -3.23
CA GLU A 145 10.24 -10.62 -4.29
C GLU A 145 9.80 -11.34 -5.56
N GLU A 146 9.22 -12.53 -5.42
CA GLU A 146 8.64 -13.32 -6.52
C GLU A 146 7.56 -12.52 -7.28
N ALA A 147 6.63 -11.89 -6.55
CA ALA A 147 5.58 -11.07 -7.16
C ALA A 147 6.14 -9.84 -7.88
N MET A 148 7.17 -9.20 -7.32
CA MET A 148 7.88 -8.10 -7.99
C MET A 148 8.55 -8.56 -9.29
N GLN A 149 9.12 -9.76 -9.30
CA GLN A 149 9.76 -10.31 -10.49
C GLN A 149 8.73 -10.63 -11.57
N SER A 150 7.62 -11.31 -11.22
CA SER A 150 6.52 -11.56 -12.15
C SER A 150 6.00 -10.28 -12.80
N MET A 151 5.78 -9.21 -12.03
CA MET A 151 5.33 -7.93 -12.59
C MET A 151 6.36 -7.30 -13.55
N LYS A 152 7.66 -7.44 -13.27
CA LYS A 152 8.70 -6.94 -14.18
C LYS A 152 8.68 -7.74 -15.48
N ASP A 153 8.61 -9.06 -15.39
CA ASP A 153 8.63 -9.96 -16.54
C ASP A 153 7.42 -9.70 -17.46
N GLU A 154 6.23 -9.52 -16.89
CA GLU A 154 5.00 -9.15 -17.63
C GLU A 154 5.12 -7.77 -18.29
N SER A 155 5.70 -6.79 -17.59
CA SER A 155 5.89 -5.43 -18.14
C SER A 155 6.88 -5.38 -19.31
N GLN A 156 7.82 -6.33 -19.36
CA GLN A 156 8.83 -6.45 -20.41
C GLN A 156 8.35 -7.34 -21.57
N GLY A 157 7.48 -8.31 -21.30
CA GLY A 157 6.90 -9.21 -22.31
C GLY A 157 5.93 -8.56 -23.30
N GLY A 158 5.47 -7.33 -23.05
CA GLY A 158 4.53 -6.60 -23.92
C GLY A 158 5.13 -5.91 -25.14
N LYS A 159 6.43 -6.07 -25.45
CA LYS A 159 7.09 -5.40 -26.58
C LYS A 159 7.27 -6.25 -27.84
N ASP A 160 7.06 -7.55 -27.79
CA ASP A 160 7.18 -8.44 -28.95
C ASP A 160 5.96 -9.34 -29.08
N GLY A 161 4.96 -8.90 -29.86
CA GLY A 161 3.87 -9.78 -30.31
C GLY A 161 2.51 -9.09 -30.41
N ALA A 162 2.08 -8.82 -31.64
CA ALA A 162 0.74 -8.39 -31.95
C ALA A 162 -0.29 -9.48 -31.58
N GLU A 163 -1.12 -9.25 -30.57
CA GLU A 163 -2.59 -9.48 -30.58
C GLU A 163 -3.20 -9.04 -29.24
N GLY A 164 -4.07 -8.02 -29.29
CA GLY A 164 -4.99 -7.68 -28.21
C GLY A 164 -4.48 -6.63 -27.21
N ASP A 165 -4.85 -5.38 -27.47
CA ASP A 165 -4.80 -4.24 -26.54
C ASP A 165 -5.72 -4.50 -25.33
N VAL A 166 -5.27 -5.31 -24.37
CA VAL A 166 -5.98 -5.53 -23.09
C VAL A 166 -5.24 -4.79 -21.98
N PRO A 167 -5.87 -3.79 -21.34
CA PRO A 167 -5.26 -3.03 -20.25
C PRO A 167 -4.83 -3.93 -19.08
N PHE A 168 -3.80 -3.49 -18.35
CA PHE A 168 -3.31 -4.13 -17.14
C PHE A 168 -4.48 -4.45 -16.17
N GLY A 169 -4.57 -5.71 -15.75
CA GLY A 169 -5.66 -6.24 -14.90
C GLY A 169 -6.77 -6.98 -15.65
N PHE A 170 -6.96 -6.73 -16.96
CA PHE A 170 -7.92 -7.50 -17.76
C PHE A 170 -7.38 -8.86 -18.22
N ALA A 171 -6.06 -8.99 -18.36
CA ALA A 171 -5.44 -10.26 -18.75
C ALA A 171 -5.79 -11.39 -17.76
N ALA A 172 -5.68 -11.14 -16.45
CA ALA A 172 -6.02 -12.12 -15.41
C ALA A 172 -7.52 -12.52 -15.41
N PHE A 173 -8.41 -11.57 -15.70
CA PHE A 173 -9.86 -11.85 -15.84
C PHE A 173 -10.16 -12.66 -17.10
N THR A 174 -9.54 -12.33 -18.24
CA THR A 174 -9.75 -13.07 -19.49
C THR A 174 -9.10 -14.45 -19.49
N SER A 175 -8.06 -14.68 -18.68
CA SER A 175 -7.46 -16.02 -18.52
C SER A 175 -8.42 -17.00 -17.86
N LEU A 176 -9.15 -16.57 -16.81
CA LEU A 176 -10.19 -17.39 -16.18
C LEU A 176 -11.35 -17.70 -17.12
N SER A 177 -11.78 -16.72 -17.92
CA SER A 177 -12.82 -16.93 -18.94
C SER A 177 -12.38 -17.89 -20.04
N ARG A 178 -11.13 -17.78 -20.53
CA ARG A 178 -10.58 -18.68 -21.56
C ARG A 178 -10.36 -20.10 -21.04
N GLU A 179 -9.95 -20.27 -19.77
CA GLU A 179 -9.82 -21.59 -19.16
C GLU A 179 -11.18 -22.29 -18.98
N LEU A 180 -12.24 -21.51 -18.69
CA LEU A 180 -13.62 -22.03 -18.62
C LEU A 180 -14.17 -22.41 -20.00
N GLU A 181 -13.90 -21.62 -21.04
CA GLU A 181 -14.28 -21.96 -22.42
C GLU A 181 -13.54 -23.21 -22.93
N ALA A 182 -12.24 -23.34 -22.64
CA ALA A 182 -11.45 -24.52 -23.00
C ALA A 182 -11.95 -25.79 -22.29
N LYS A 183 -12.35 -25.70 -21.02
CA LYS A 183 -13.00 -26.81 -20.29
C LYS A 183 -14.40 -27.15 -20.82
N GLN A 184 -15.08 -26.21 -21.48
CA GLN A 184 -16.39 -26.46 -22.12
C GLN A 184 -16.26 -27.12 -23.49
N SER A 185 -15.17 -26.89 -24.23
CA SER A 185 -14.93 -27.54 -25.53
C SER A 185 -14.42 -28.99 -25.44
N ASP A 186 -13.93 -29.41 -24.27
CA ASP A 186 -13.43 -30.77 -24.03
C ASP A 186 -14.50 -31.74 -23.48
N GLY A 187 -15.77 -31.31 -23.41
CA GLY A 187 -16.92 -32.16 -23.12
C GLY A 187 -17.47 -32.84 -24.37
N GLU A 188 -17.48 -34.18 -24.35
CA GLU A 188 -17.77 -35.12 -25.44
C GLU A 188 -18.95 -34.80 -26.40
N PRO A 189 -18.88 -35.26 -27.67
CA PRO A 189 -19.94 -35.10 -28.65
C PRO A 189 -21.22 -35.82 -28.21
N MET A 190 -22.33 -35.08 -28.20
CA MET A 190 -23.67 -35.59 -27.96
C MET A 190 -24.09 -36.47 -29.16
N ASP A 191 -24.04 -37.79 -28.98
CA ASP A 191 -24.57 -38.77 -29.93
C ASP A 191 -26.04 -38.46 -30.23
N THR A 192 -26.32 -38.08 -31.47
CA THR A 192 -27.68 -37.92 -31.99
C THR A 192 -28.12 -39.25 -32.58
N GLU A 193 -28.66 -40.13 -31.74
CA GLU A 193 -29.37 -41.32 -32.21
C GLU A 193 -30.61 -40.88 -33.02
N THR A 194 -30.58 -41.17 -34.31
CA THR A 194 -31.73 -41.08 -35.22
C THR A 194 -32.53 -42.39 -35.12
N PRO A 195 -33.82 -42.38 -34.78
CA PRO A 195 -34.63 -43.59 -34.87
C PRO A 195 -35.04 -43.79 -36.33
N THR A 196 -34.45 -44.81 -36.95
CA THR A 196 -34.86 -45.34 -38.25
C THR A 196 -35.69 -46.61 -38.02
N ASP A 197 -36.63 -46.82 -38.93
CA ASP A 197 -37.41 -48.04 -39.22
C ASP A 197 -38.82 -48.16 -38.64
N ALA A 198 -39.76 -47.75 -39.49
CA ALA A 198 -41.02 -48.47 -39.69
C ALA A 198 -40.75 -49.83 -40.37
N PRO A 199 -41.71 -50.77 -40.29
CA PRO A 199 -42.12 -51.41 -41.53
C PRO A 199 -43.64 -51.47 -41.71
N GLU A 200 -44.02 -51.35 -42.98
CA GLU A 200 -45.30 -51.73 -43.56
C GLU A 200 -45.43 -53.27 -43.60
N ASP A 201 -46.50 -53.80 -43.02
CA ASP A 201 -47.55 -54.64 -43.66
C ASP A 201 -48.53 -55.19 -42.61
#